data_AF-A0A965YT11-F1
#
_entry.id   AF-A0A965YT11-F1
#
_cell.length_a   1.000
_cell.length_b   1.000
_cell.length_c   1.000
_cell.angle_alpha   90.00
_cell.angle_beta   90.00
_cell.angle_gamma   90.00
#
_symmetry.space_group_name_H-M   'P 1'
#
loop_
_entity.id
_entity.type
_entity.pdbx_description
1 polymer ?
#
loop_
_entity_poly.entity_id
_entity_poly.type
_entity_poly.pdbx_seq_one_letter_code
_entity_poly.pdbx_strand_id
1 'polypeptide(L)'
;MEDKSKPIKFEDLGLSMRDRLKLPSRRELSSRPWSDDQMRAFIERQKHVPSILAEMGIRIVRTVSYSQLKEEWVQTDIGSVSLEE
;
A
#
# COMPACT_ATOMS: atom_id res chain seq x y z
N MET A 1 -4.52 25.96 8.15
CA MET A 1 -4.70 24.58 7.67
C MET A 1 -4.24 24.55 6.24
N GLU A 2 -3.08 23.97 5.95
CA GLU A 2 -2.69 23.52 4.60
C GLU A 2 -1.32 22.86 4.73
N ASP A 3 -1.26 21.54 4.66
CA ASP A 3 -0.21 20.86 3.91
C ASP A 3 -0.70 19.45 3.57
N LYS A 4 -1.55 19.39 2.54
CA LYS A 4 -1.72 18.16 1.78
C LYS A 4 -0.43 18.05 0.98
N SER A 5 0.50 17.22 1.43
CA SER A 5 1.73 16.89 0.69
C SER A 5 1.38 16.68 -0.78
N LYS A 6 1.82 17.62 -1.63
CA LYS A 6 1.47 17.64 -3.05
C LYS A 6 1.89 16.29 -3.65
N PRO A 7 1.08 15.69 -4.54
CA PRO A 7 1.48 14.47 -5.22
C PRO A 7 2.84 14.69 -5.89
N ILE A 8 3.81 13.83 -5.58
CA ILE A 8 5.14 13.86 -6.19
C ILE A 8 4.95 13.76 -7.71
N LYS A 9 5.36 14.79 -8.43
CA LYS A 9 5.30 14.84 -9.88
C LYS A 9 6.55 14.22 -10.46
N PHE A 10 6.49 13.78 -11.72
CA PHE A 10 7.64 13.15 -12.39
C PHE A 10 8.82 14.11 -12.56
N GLU A 11 8.57 15.41 -12.54
CA GLU A 11 9.59 16.45 -12.60
C GLU A 11 10.41 16.52 -11.30
N ASP A 12 9.83 16.11 -10.17
CA ASP A 12 10.47 16.16 -8.85
C ASP A 12 11.56 15.09 -8.70
N LEU A 13 11.62 14.11 -9.60
CA LEU A 13 12.63 13.05 -9.59
C LEU A 13 14.02 13.52 -10.04
N GLY A 14 14.15 14.71 -10.63
CA GLY A 14 15.44 15.24 -11.10
C GLY A 14 16.09 14.44 -12.25
N LEU A 15 15.35 13.52 -12.87
CA LEU A 15 15.84 12.63 -13.92
C LEU A 15 15.65 13.23 -15.32
N SER A 16 16.64 13.01 -16.18
CA SER A 16 16.56 13.36 -17.61
C SER A 16 15.50 12.51 -18.33
N MET A 17 14.93 13.00 -19.44
CA MET A 17 13.94 12.25 -20.22
C MET A 17 14.43 10.86 -20.65
N ARG A 18 15.72 10.70 -20.95
CA ARG A 18 16.29 9.39 -21.32
C ARG A 18 16.41 8.44 -20.13
N ASP A 19 16.68 8.97 -18.94
CA ASP A 19 16.77 8.16 -17.72
C ASP A 19 15.37 7.83 -17.17
N ARG A 20 14.37 8.68 -17.44
CA ARG A 20 12.95 8.37 -17.17
C ARG A 20 12.46 7.16 -17.94
N LEU A 21 12.91 6.96 -19.18
CA LEU A 21 12.56 5.79 -19.99
C LEU A 21 13.17 4.47 -19.48
N LYS A 22 14.19 4.54 -18.61
CA LYS A 22 14.77 3.38 -17.93
C LYS A 22 14.07 3.04 -16.63
N LEU A 23 13.19 3.93 -16.13
CA LEU A 23 12.41 3.62 -14.95
C LEU A 23 11.41 2.52 -15.30
N PRO A 24 11.44 1.39 -14.58
CA PRO A 24 10.49 0.31 -14.83
C PRO A 24 9.08 0.86 -14.67
N SER A 25 8.22 0.53 -15.62
CA SER A 25 6.83 0.99 -15.56
C SER A 25 6.18 0.42 -14.28
N ARG A 26 5.18 1.12 -13.72
CA ARG A 26 4.40 0.62 -12.58
C ARG A 26 3.90 -0.81 -12.80
N ARG A 27 3.62 -1.18 -14.06
CA ARG A 27 3.16 -2.50 -14.49
C ARG A 27 4.28 -3.56 -14.40
N GLU A 28 5.53 -3.20 -14.65
CA GLU A 28 6.70 -4.10 -14.51
C GLU A 28 7.06 -4.35 -13.05
N LEU A 29 6.91 -3.34 -12.19
CA LEU A 29 7.14 -3.49 -10.75
C LEU A 29 6.13 -4.42 -10.07
N SER A 30 4.94 -4.59 -10.66
CA SER A 30 3.87 -5.45 -10.15
C SER A 30 3.70 -6.77 -10.91
N SER A 31 4.40 -7.00 -12.03
CA SER A 31 4.15 -8.16 -12.90
C SER A 31 4.90 -9.43 -12.51
N ARG A 32 5.96 -9.32 -11.69
CA ARG A 32 6.74 -10.48 -11.25
C ARG A 32 6.48 -10.78 -9.77
N PRO A 33 6.27 -12.05 -9.41
CA PRO A 33 6.26 -12.45 -8.01
C PRO A 33 7.60 -12.04 -7.39
N TRP A 34 7.55 -11.54 -6.16
CA TRP A 34 8.76 -11.17 -5.43
C TRP A 34 9.63 -12.40 -5.19
N SER A 35 10.95 -12.21 -5.24
CA SER A 35 11.86 -13.25 -4.78
C SER A 35 11.74 -13.45 -3.27
N ASP A 36 12.18 -14.60 -2.76
CA ASP A 36 12.18 -14.88 -1.33
C ASP A 36 12.98 -13.84 -0.53
N ASP A 37 14.08 -13.33 -1.09
CA ASP A 37 14.87 -12.27 -0.47
C ASP A 37 14.12 -10.95 -0.40
N GLN A 38 13.41 -10.58 -1.47
CA GLN A 38 12.58 -9.39 -1.51
C GLN A 38 11.42 -9.50 -0.51
N MET A 39 10.80 -10.68 -0.42
CA MET A 39 9.74 -10.95 0.55
C MET A 39 10.26 -10.86 1.98
N ARG A 40 11.41 -11.45 2.28
CA ARG A 40 12.06 -11.38 3.60
C ARG A 40 12.38 -9.93 3.99
N ALA A 41 13.02 -9.18 3.10
CA ALA A 41 13.35 -7.78 3.34
C ALA A 41 12.10 -6.91 3.54
N PHE A 42 11.01 -7.18 2.82
CA PHE A 42 9.75 -6.49 3.02
C PHE A 42 9.14 -6.80 4.40
N ILE A 43 9.04 -8.07 4.77
CA ILE A 43 8.50 -8.48 6.08
C ILE A 43 9.29 -7.85 7.23
N GLU A 44 10.62 -7.80 7.10
CA GLU A 44 11.48 -7.14 8.09
C GLU A 44 11.17 -5.65 8.21
N ARG A 45 11.03 -4.94 7.09
CA ARG A 45 10.66 -3.51 7.07
C ARG A 45 9.28 -3.25 7.67
N GLN A 46 8.31 -4.14 7.47
CA GLN A 46 6.95 -3.98 8.03
C GLN A 46 6.95 -3.90 9.56
N LYS A 47 7.95 -4.48 10.25
CA LYS A 47 8.07 -4.41 11.72
C LYS A 47 8.24 -2.97 12.23
N HIS A 48 8.81 -2.08 11.42
CA HIS A 48 9.11 -0.70 11.81
C HIS A 48 7.97 0.28 11.47
N VAL A 49 7.03 -0.12 10.61
CA VAL A 49 5.92 0.73 10.17
C VAL A 49 5.09 1.30 11.33
N PRO A 50 4.74 0.53 12.39
CA PRO A 50 4.00 1.08 13.53
C PRO A 50 4.73 2.23 14.23
N SER A 51 6.06 2.16 14.35
CA SER A 51 6.87 3.22 14.97
C SER A 51 6.85 4.49 14.14
N ILE A 52 7.04 4.35 12.82
CA ILE A 52 7.03 5.49 11.88
C ILE A 52 5.66 6.17 11.88
N LEU A 53 4.57 5.39 11.88
CA LEU A 53 3.21 5.92 11.97
C LEU A 53 2.99 6.68 13.29
N ALA A 54 3.50 6.15 14.42
CA ALA A 54 3.40 6.81 15.71
C ALA A 54 4.17 8.15 15.76
N GLU A 55 5.37 8.22 15.17
CA GLU A 55 6.15 9.46 15.03
C GLU A 55 5.40 10.52 14.21
N MET A 56 4.64 10.09 13.20
CA MET A 56 3.76 10.97 12.43
C MET A 56 2.44 11.32 13.14
N GLY A 57 2.27 10.89 14.40
CA GLY A 57 1.05 11.14 15.19
C GLY A 57 -0.14 10.27 14.80
N ILE A 58 0.06 9.25 13.95
CA ILE A 58 -0.99 8.34 13.49
C ILE A 58 -1.13 7.21 14.51
N ARG A 59 -2.33 7.06 15.08
CA ARG A 59 -2.65 5.98 16.02
C ARG A 59 -3.27 4.79 15.29
N ILE A 60 -2.66 3.61 15.42
CA ILE A 60 -3.26 2.36 14.96
C ILE A 60 -4.32 1.93 15.99
N VAL A 61 -5.60 2.07 15.63
CA VAL A 61 -6.71 1.79 16.55
C VAL A 61 -6.99 0.28 16.67
N ARG A 62 -6.79 -0.47 15.58
CA ARG A 62 -6.95 -1.93 15.53
C ARG A 62 -6.00 -2.54 14.51
N THR A 63 -5.56 -3.76 14.79
CA THR A 63 -4.89 -4.64 13.82
C THR A 63 -5.78 -5.85 13.60
N VAL A 64 -6.21 -6.08 12.37
CA VAL A 64 -6.99 -7.26 11.97
C VAL A 64 -6.14 -8.11 11.05
N SER A 65 -6.24 -9.43 11.18
CA SER A 65 -5.55 -10.33 10.24
C SER A 65 -6.24 -10.28 8.88
N TYR A 66 -5.49 -10.61 7.82
CA TYR A 66 -6.07 -10.71 6.48
C TYR A 66 -7.19 -11.76 6.41
N SER A 67 -7.10 -12.85 7.17
CA SER A 67 -8.16 -13.86 7.22
C SER A 67 -9.45 -13.31 7.81
N GLN A 68 -9.36 -12.53 8.90
CA GLN A 68 -10.51 -11.85 9.51
C GLN A 68 -11.15 -10.85 8.55
N LEU A 69 -10.32 -10.03 7.87
CA LEU A 69 -10.78 -9.07 6.87
C LEU A 69 -11.49 -9.75 5.68
N LYS A 70 -10.96 -10.90 5.23
CA LYS A 70 -11.54 -11.67 4.13
C LYS A 70 -12.92 -12.23 4.49
N GLU A 71 -13.09 -12.70 5.73
CA GLU A 71 -14.38 -13.18 6.23
C GLU A 71 -15.41 -12.05 6.35
N GLU A 72 -15.02 -10.88 6.84
CA GLU A 72 -15.87 -9.68 6.89
C GLU A 72 -16.32 -9.20 5.51
N TRP A 73 -15.44 -9.23 4.50
CA TRP A 73 -15.81 -8.85 3.12
C TRP A 73 -16.83 -9.81 2.51
N VAL A 74 -16.65 -11.12 2.71
CA VAL A 74 -17.64 -12.12 2.25
C VAL A 74 -19.00 -11.92 2.94
N GLN A 75 -19.02 -11.54 4.22
CA GLN A 75 -20.26 -11.24 4.93
C GLN A 75 -20.94 -9.95 4.45
N THR A 76 -20.16 -8.94 4.05
CA THR A 76 -20.69 -7.66 3.56
C THR A 76 -21.32 -7.81 2.16
N ASP A 77 -20.76 -8.67 1.32
CA ASP A 77 -21.32 -9.02 0.00
C ASP A 77 -22.62 -9.86 0.12
N ILE A 78 -22.80 -10.62 1.21
CA ILE A 78 -24.04 -11.38 1.46
C ILE A 78 -25.13 -10.48 2.07
N GLY A 79 -24.75 -9.49 2.89
CA GLY A 79 -25.68 -8.53 3.50
C GLY A 79 -26.31 -7.52 2.52
N SER A 80 -25.77 -7.41 1.31
CA SER A 80 -26.26 -6.51 0.25
C SER A 80 -27.22 -7.19 -0.75
N VAL A 81 -27.46 -8.49 -0.62
CA VAL A 81 -28.39 -9.26 -1.49
C VAL A 81 -29.76 -9.53 -0.83
N SER A 82 -29.99 -9.09 0.41
CA SER A 82 -31.27 -9.27 1.10
C SER A 82 -31.93 -7.94 1.45
N LEU A 83 -32.32 -7.19 0.41
CA LEU A 83 -33.28 -6.07 0.56
C LEU A 83 -33.91 -5.70 -0.79
N GLU A 84 -34.50 -6.68 -1.48
CA GLU A 84 -35.69 -6.44 -2.31
C GLU A 84 -36.64 -7.63 -2.11
N GLU A 85 -37.90 -7.27 -1.81
CA GLU A 85 -39.08 -8.08 -1.48
C GLU A 85 -39.45 -9.14 -2.52
#